data_AF-A0A1I0RCN0-F1
#
_entry.id   AF-A0A1I0RCN0-F1
#
_cell.length_a   1.000
_cell.length_b   1.000
_cell.length_c   1.000
_cell.angle_alpha   90.00
_cell.angle_beta   90.00
_cell.angle_gamma   90.00
#
_symmetry.space_group_name_H-M   'P 1'
#
loop_
_entity.id
_entity.type
_entity.pdbx_description
1 polymer ?
#
loop_
_entity_poly.entity_id
_entity_poly.type
_entity_poly.pdbx_seq_one_letter_code
_entity_poly.pdbx_strand_id
1 'polypeptide(L)'
;MSSGSSAIIHLDPAAKVAEGGERTVYVHPHNQHLLIKVLKPRHTDEFNRWTFGHLTQRYFPKTRYRSTVKQYDEYQRLMFAHMDETGFVPPITHLYGFTATNLGMGGITERVTDGAGNNAPTLEQMVKHGTFGADDLDRLNGFVAHLYEVSICGADFGPANFVYGHRHLGTHGQMTDKQWVLVDGFGDRFAITIRSISEKVRRLGMDDCFKRSKKVAGLRWNPAKRQYQLTS
;
A
#
# COMPACT_ATOMS: atom_id res chain seq x y z
N MET A 1 36.57 10.34 -14.00
CA MET A 1 35.63 9.51 -13.22
C MET A 1 35.09 10.38 -12.10
N SER A 2 33.90 10.97 -12.28
CA SER A 2 33.30 11.82 -11.25
C SER A 2 32.79 10.93 -10.13
N SER A 3 33.34 11.11 -8.93
CA SER A 3 32.86 10.49 -7.70
C SER A 3 31.44 10.99 -7.43
N GLY A 4 30.44 10.25 -7.90
CA GLY A 4 29.04 10.50 -7.59
C GLY A 4 28.82 10.34 -6.10
N SER A 5 28.88 11.47 -5.37
CA SER A 5 28.36 11.55 -4.01
C SER A 5 26.96 10.94 -4.03
N SER A 6 26.74 9.86 -3.30
CA SER A 6 25.41 9.28 -3.10
C SER A 6 24.57 10.35 -2.42
N ALA A 7 23.81 11.11 -3.22
CA ALA A 7 23.11 12.29 -2.74
C ALA A 7 21.99 11.83 -1.80
N ILE A 8 22.20 12.06 -0.51
CA ILE A 8 21.18 11.84 0.51
C ILE A 8 20.00 12.77 0.20
N ILE A 9 18.79 12.22 0.13
CA ILE A 9 17.58 13.03 -0.07
C ILE A 9 17.24 13.73 1.24
N HIS A 10 17.12 15.05 1.20
CA HIS A 10 16.68 15.84 2.34
C HIS A 10 15.16 15.94 2.37
N LEU A 11 14.57 15.45 3.45
CA LEU A 11 13.17 15.50 3.78
C LEU A 11 12.95 16.46 4.95
N ASP A 12 11.99 17.36 4.80
CA ASP A 12 11.50 18.20 5.89
C ASP A 12 10.52 17.37 6.77
N PRO A 13 10.84 17.12 8.05
CA PRO A 13 9.96 16.39 8.96
C PRO A 13 8.56 17.00 9.09
N ALA A 14 8.42 18.31 8.90
CA ALA A 14 7.12 19.00 8.96
C ALA A 14 6.27 18.75 7.71
N ALA A 15 6.87 18.44 6.56
CA ALA A 15 6.21 18.23 5.28
C ALA A 15 5.69 16.79 5.06
N LYS A 16 5.44 16.04 6.14
CA LYS A 16 4.86 14.69 6.05
C LYS A 16 3.45 14.76 5.47
N VAL A 17 3.14 13.86 4.54
CA VAL A 17 1.81 13.78 3.92
C VAL A 17 0.91 12.72 4.56
N ALA A 18 1.51 11.73 5.20
CA ALA A 18 0.80 10.73 5.99
C ALA A 18 1.72 10.15 7.05
N GLU A 19 1.12 9.69 8.14
CA GLU A 19 1.85 9.07 9.23
C GLU A 19 1.11 7.82 9.71
N GLY A 20 1.70 6.66 9.45
CA GLY A 20 1.22 5.38 9.96
C GLY A 20 1.89 5.00 11.28
N GLY A 21 1.57 3.82 11.80
CA GLY A 21 2.22 3.32 13.02
C GLY A 21 3.73 3.09 12.85
N GLU A 22 4.15 2.55 11.71
CA GLU A 22 5.54 2.11 11.46
C GLU A 22 6.35 3.07 10.59
N ARG A 23 5.69 3.91 9.78
CA ARG A 23 6.34 4.73 8.76
C ARG A 23 5.75 6.12 8.69
N THR A 24 6.58 7.07 8.29
CA THR A 24 6.17 8.41 7.87
C THR A 24 6.35 8.52 6.36
N VAL A 25 5.39 9.15 5.69
CA VAL A 25 5.34 9.25 4.23
C VAL A 25 5.55 10.69 3.81
N TYR A 26 6.41 10.90 2.83
CA TYR A 26 6.75 12.20 2.25
C TYR A 26 6.59 12.14 0.74
N VAL A 27 6.27 13.27 0.10
CA VAL A 27 6.40 13.40 -1.36
C VAL A 27 7.89 13.53 -1.69
N HIS A 28 8.34 12.86 -2.75
CA HIS A 28 9.73 12.93 -3.16
C HIS A 28 10.06 14.35 -3.66
N PRO A 29 11.09 15.03 -3.13
CA PRO A 29 11.32 16.46 -3.37
C PRO A 29 11.67 16.80 -4.81
N HIS A 30 12.27 15.84 -5.54
CA HIS A 30 12.66 16.02 -6.95
C HIS A 30 11.71 15.34 -7.95
N ASN A 31 10.69 14.61 -7.48
CA ASN A 31 9.74 13.93 -8.35
C ASN A 31 8.37 13.84 -7.68
N GLN A 32 7.45 14.68 -8.11
CA GLN A 32 6.13 14.81 -7.48
C GLN A 32 5.24 13.57 -7.66
N HIS A 33 5.61 12.61 -8.50
CA HIS A 33 4.87 11.36 -8.73
C HIS A 33 5.35 10.20 -7.85
N LEU A 34 6.31 10.46 -6.96
CA LEU A 34 6.87 9.46 -6.05
C LEU A 34 6.65 9.85 -4.59
N LEU A 35 6.50 8.82 -3.75
CA LEU A 35 6.50 8.93 -2.30
C LEU A 35 7.77 8.29 -1.74
N ILE A 36 8.23 8.82 -0.61
CA ILE A 36 9.27 8.21 0.22
C ILE A 36 8.64 7.80 1.55
N LYS A 37 8.62 6.49 1.82
CA LYS A 37 8.16 5.91 3.09
C LYS A 37 9.37 5.63 3.98
N VAL A 38 9.55 6.41 5.04
CA VAL A 38 10.67 6.27 6.00
C VAL A 38 10.19 5.50 7.23
N LEU A 39 10.94 4.47 7.63
CA LEU A 39 10.66 3.73 8.87
C LEU A 39 10.89 4.63 10.08
N LYS A 40 9.93 4.66 11.00
CA LYS A 40 10.11 5.40 12.25
C LYS A 40 11.18 4.71 13.11
N PRO A 41 12.18 5.43 13.62
CA PRO A 41 13.05 4.89 14.65
C PRO A 41 12.20 4.58 15.88
N ARG A 42 12.05 3.30 16.21
CA ARG A 42 11.39 2.86 17.45
C ARG A 42 12.46 2.53 18.49
N HIS A 43 12.51 3.33 19.54
CA HIS A 43 13.37 3.05 20.69
C HIS A 43 12.84 1.82 21.43
N THR A 44 13.75 0.96 21.91
CA THR A 44 13.39 -0.25 22.67
C THR A 44 12.56 0.05 23.91
N ASP A 45 12.69 1.26 24.46
CA ASP A 45 12.01 1.70 25.68
C ASP A 45 10.53 2.05 25.47
N GLU A 46 10.11 2.30 24.22
CA GLU A 46 8.70 2.46 23.86
C GLU A 46 7.90 1.14 23.96
N PHE A 47 8.59 0.01 24.12
CA PHE A 47 8.02 -1.32 24.28
C PHE A 47 7.90 -1.77 25.75
N ASN A 48 7.84 -0.84 26.70
CA ASN A 48 7.72 -1.15 28.13
C ASN A 48 6.32 -1.63 28.56
N ARG A 49 5.40 -1.84 27.60
CA ARG A 49 4.06 -2.41 27.83
C ARG A 49 4.08 -3.91 27.56
N TRP A 50 3.53 -4.69 28.49
CA TRP A 50 3.50 -6.16 28.46
C TRP A 50 2.45 -6.72 27.47
N THR A 51 2.53 -6.31 26.20
CA THR A 51 1.70 -6.85 25.12
C THR A 51 2.56 -7.75 24.23
N PHE A 52 2.03 -8.87 23.75
CA PHE A 52 2.78 -9.85 22.94
C PHE A 52 3.46 -9.23 21.70
N GLY A 53 2.81 -8.25 21.04
CA GLY A 53 3.39 -7.51 19.92
C GLY A 53 4.59 -6.62 20.29
N HIS A 54 4.63 -6.10 21.51
CA HIS A 54 5.73 -5.26 22.00
C HIS A 54 6.92 -6.12 22.45
N LEU A 55 6.64 -7.25 23.11
CA LEU A 55 7.64 -8.23 23.49
C LEU A 55 8.37 -8.78 22.26
N THR A 56 7.64 -9.15 21.21
CA THR A 56 8.23 -9.69 19.97
C THR A 56 9.07 -8.64 19.22
N GLN A 57 8.67 -7.37 19.18
CA GLN A 57 9.46 -6.29 18.56
C GLN A 57 10.72 -5.90 19.35
N ARG A 58 10.74 -6.19 20.66
CA ARG A 58 11.90 -6.03 21.53
C ARG A 58 12.94 -7.13 21.30
N TYR A 59 12.51 -8.39 21.25
CA TYR A 59 13.42 -9.54 21.13
C TYR A 59 13.74 -9.95 19.68
N PHE A 60 12.93 -9.52 18.70
CA PHE A 60 13.15 -9.83 17.29
C PHE A 60 13.13 -8.55 16.43
N PRO A 61 14.26 -7.82 16.33
CA PRO A 61 14.36 -6.56 15.56
C PRO A 61 13.91 -6.69 14.10
N LYS A 62 14.07 -7.90 13.52
CA LYS A 62 13.62 -8.23 12.15
C LYS A 62 12.12 -8.03 11.94
N THR A 63 11.31 -8.09 12.99
CA THR A 63 9.85 -7.84 12.91
C THR A 63 9.54 -6.39 12.51
N ARG A 64 10.44 -5.43 12.79
CA ARG A 64 10.24 -4.00 12.52
C ARG A 64 10.23 -3.64 11.03
N TYR A 65 10.90 -4.43 10.21
CA TYR A 65 10.96 -4.23 8.76
C TYR A 65 10.39 -5.42 7.98
N ARG A 66 9.87 -6.45 8.66
CA ARG A 66 9.26 -7.63 8.04
C ARG A 66 8.10 -7.27 7.13
N SER A 67 7.26 -6.31 7.54
CA SER A 67 6.15 -5.83 6.72
C SER A 67 6.65 -5.24 5.39
N THR A 68 7.77 -4.51 5.40
CA THR A 68 8.42 -3.98 4.19
C THR A 68 8.89 -5.12 3.29
N VAL A 69 9.64 -6.07 3.84
CA VAL A 69 10.16 -7.22 3.06
C VAL A 69 9.02 -7.98 2.40
N LYS A 70 7.93 -8.22 3.13
CA LYS A 70 6.77 -8.95 2.62
C LYS A 70 6.00 -8.20 1.53
N GLN A 71 6.00 -6.86 1.55
CA GLN A 71 5.47 -6.06 0.45
C GLN A 71 6.31 -6.24 -0.81
N TYR A 72 7.64 -6.17 -0.70
CA TYR A 72 8.54 -6.36 -1.84
C TYR A 72 8.47 -7.80 -2.39
N ASP A 73 8.43 -8.82 -1.52
CA ASP A 73 8.27 -10.22 -1.94
C ASP A 73 6.99 -10.39 -2.80
N GLU A 74 5.87 -9.81 -2.35
CA GLU A 74 4.60 -9.93 -3.05
C GLU A 74 4.56 -9.12 -4.34
N TYR A 75 5.15 -7.92 -4.33
CA TYR A 75 5.32 -7.11 -5.54
C TYR A 75 6.14 -7.86 -6.58
N GLN A 76 7.29 -8.42 -6.20
CA GLN A 76 8.12 -9.24 -7.08
C GLN A 76 7.34 -10.44 -7.63
N ARG A 77 6.63 -11.18 -6.75
CA ARG A 77 5.80 -12.31 -7.16
C ARG A 77 4.79 -11.91 -8.24
N LEU A 78 4.09 -10.79 -8.05
CA LEU A 78 3.12 -10.30 -9.05
C LEU A 78 3.81 -9.92 -10.35
N MET A 79 4.85 -9.09 -10.30
CA MET A 79 5.53 -8.62 -11.51
C MET A 79 6.13 -9.79 -12.32
N PHE A 80 6.72 -10.78 -11.67
CA PHE A 80 7.28 -11.94 -12.35
C PHE A 80 6.22 -12.96 -12.81
N ALA A 81 5.07 -13.06 -12.13
CA ALA A 81 3.97 -13.90 -12.59
C ALA A 81 3.33 -13.40 -13.90
N HIS A 82 3.44 -12.10 -14.17
CA HIS A 82 2.87 -11.44 -15.34
C HIS A 82 3.96 -10.85 -16.26
N MET A 83 5.18 -11.39 -16.24
CA MET A 83 6.33 -10.80 -16.95
C MET A 83 6.20 -10.83 -18.49
N ASP A 84 5.45 -11.79 -19.02
CA ASP A 84 5.22 -11.94 -20.47
C ASP A 84 3.99 -11.16 -20.95
N GLU A 85 3.22 -10.57 -20.03
CA GLU A 85 2.02 -9.81 -20.34
C GLU A 85 2.38 -8.36 -20.69
N THR A 86 2.29 -8.04 -21.98
CA THR A 86 2.53 -6.68 -22.45
C THR A 86 1.48 -5.73 -21.87
N GLY A 87 1.94 -4.72 -21.13
CA GLY A 87 1.06 -3.70 -20.56
C GLY A 87 0.37 -4.09 -19.26
N PHE A 88 0.81 -5.17 -18.59
CA PHE A 88 0.32 -5.49 -17.25
C PHE A 88 0.60 -4.35 -16.27
N VAL A 89 -0.46 -3.84 -15.65
CA VAL A 89 -0.39 -2.80 -14.62
C VAL A 89 -0.98 -3.40 -13.34
N PRO A 90 -0.17 -3.63 -12.29
CA PRO A 90 -0.65 -4.30 -11.09
C PRO A 90 -1.68 -3.42 -10.35
N PRO A 91 -2.69 -4.01 -9.68
CA PRO A 91 -3.67 -3.28 -8.87
C PRO A 91 -3.09 -2.77 -7.52
N ILE A 92 -1.77 -2.76 -7.38
CA ILE A 92 -1.01 -2.23 -6.24
C ILE A 92 -0.06 -1.12 -6.71
N THR A 93 0.37 -0.28 -5.76
CA THR A 93 1.38 0.74 -6.02
C THR A 93 2.70 0.13 -6.49
N HIS A 94 3.38 0.76 -7.44
CA HIS A 94 4.73 0.35 -7.81
C HIS A 94 5.75 0.64 -6.70
N LEU A 95 6.68 -0.31 -6.52
CA LEU A 95 7.82 -0.19 -5.61
C LEU A 95 9.09 0.00 -6.44
N TYR A 96 9.78 1.12 -6.26
CA TYR A 96 10.94 1.50 -7.08
C TYR A 96 12.30 1.25 -6.41
N GLY A 97 12.30 0.81 -5.15
CA GLY A 97 13.52 0.51 -4.41
C GLY A 97 13.69 1.38 -3.17
N PHE A 98 14.93 1.64 -2.79
CA PHE A 98 15.29 2.35 -1.56
C PHE A 98 16.25 3.50 -1.83
N THR A 99 16.18 4.54 -1.01
CA THR A 99 17.05 5.72 -1.09
C THR A 99 17.40 6.28 0.29
N ALA A 100 18.66 6.70 0.45
CA ALA A 100 19.14 7.28 1.69
C ALA A 100 18.50 8.67 1.89
N THR A 101 18.00 8.93 3.10
CA THR A 101 17.46 10.23 3.47
C THR A 101 18.11 10.72 4.77
N ASN A 102 18.00 12.01 5.06
CA ASN A 102 18.39 12.58 6.36
C ASN A 102 17.59 12.01 7.55
N LEU A 103 16.51 11.27 7.31
CA LEU A 103 15.66 10.64 8.32
C LEU A 103 15.85 9.10 8.38
N GLY A 104 16.82 8.56 7.64
CA GLY A 104 17.10 7.14 7.52
C GLY A 104 16.75 6.55 6.14
N MET A 105 16.66 5.23 6.06
CA MET A 105 16.36 4.54 4.80
C MET A 105 14.89 4.74 4.41
N GLY A 106 14.66 5.28 3.21
CA GLY A 106 13.33 5.47 2.64
C GLY A 106 13.03 4.47 1.53
N GLY A 107 11.86 3.85 1.54
CA GLY A 107 11.34 3.10 0.40
C GLY A 107 10.66 4.04 -0.59
N ILE A 108 11.02 3.97 -1.87
CA ILE A 108 10.41 4.76 -2.94
C ILE A 108 9.22 3.99 -3.50
N THR A 109 8.04 4.61 -3.46
CA THR A 109 6.81 4.05 -4.04
C THR A 109 6.16 5.05 -4.98
N GLU A 110 5.29 4.55 -5.86
CA GLU A 110 4.42 5.39 -6.66
C GLU A 110 3.51 6.25 -5.78
N ARG A 111 3.21 7.46 -6.26
CA ARG A 111 2.19 8.36 -5.73
C ARG A 111 1.00 8.38 -6.70
N VAL A 112 -0.19 8.10 -6.17
CA VAL A 112 -1.44 8.30 -6.90
C VAL A 112 -1.95 9.72 -6.61
N THR A 113 -2.28 10.47 -7.65
CA THR A 113 -2.67 11.89 -7.52
C THR A 113 -4.11 12.15 -7.93
N ASP A 114 -4.71 13.19 -7.37
CA ASP A 114 -5.96 13.74 -7.90
C ASP A 114 -5.70 14.55 -9.19
N GLY A 115 -6.76 15.14 -9.76
CA GLY A 115 -6.65 15.96 -10.98
C GLY A 115 -5.94 17.31 -10.76
N ALA A 116 -5.67 17.70 -9.52
CA ALA A 116 -4.93 18.91 -9.15
C ALA A 116 -3.47 18.62 -8.78
N GLY A 117 -3.02 17.35 -8.85
CA GLY A 117 -1.66 16.94 -8.48
C GLY A 117 -1.44 16.74 -6.97
N ASN A 118 -2.51 16.84 -6.16
CA ASN A 118 -2.45 16.49 -4.74
C ASN A 118 -2.53 14.97 -4.57
N ASN A 119 -2.38 14.48 -3.34
CA ASN A 119 -2.63 13.07 -3.06
C ASN A 119 -4.08 12.73 -3.38
N ALA A 120 -4.29 11.66 -4.15
CA ALA A 120 -5.63 11.16 -4.42
C ALA A 120 -6.35 10.74 -3.11
N PRO A 121 -7.67 10.92 -3.04
CA PRO A 121 -8.43 10.54 -1.86
C PRO A 121 -8.48 9.01 -1.71
N THR A 122 -8.49 8.58 -0.45
CA THR A 122 -8.77 7.19 -0.07
C THR A 122 -10.28 6.91 -0.12
N LEU A 123 -10.67 5.63 -0.24
CA LEU A 123 -12.07 5.22 -0.11
C LEU A 123 -12.66 5.68 1.23
N GLU A 124 -11.89 5.60 2.32
CA GLU A 124 -12.34 6.10 3.63
C GLU A 124 -12.69 7.60 3.58
N GLN A 125 -11.87 8.42 2.92
CA GLN A 125 -12.11 9.86 2.78
C GLN A 125 -13.30 10.14 1.86
N MET A 126 -13.40 9.46 0.71
CA MET A 126 -14.51 9.66 -0.23
C MET A 126 -15.86 9.36 0.43
N VAL A 127 -15.95 8.25 1.18
CA VAL A 127 -17.19 7.89 1.90
C VAL A 127 -17.49 8.90 3.01
N LYS A 128 -16.50 9.28 3.83
CA LYS A 128 -16.70 10.26 4.91
C LYS A 128 -17.10 11.65 4.42
N HIS A 129 -16.62 12.06 3.25
CA HIS A 129 -16.94 13.37 2.66
C HIS A 129 -18.19 13.33 1.77
N GLY A 130 -18.86 12.18 1.65
CA GLY A 130 -20.06 12.05 0.82
C GLY A 130 -19.80 12.18 -0.69
N THR A 131 -18.57 11.97 -1.15
CA THR A 131 -18.19 12.05 -2.56
C THR A 131 -18.07 10.67 -3.23
N PHE A 132 -18.54 9.61 -2.56
CA PHE A 132 -18.52 8.24 -3.06
C PHE A 132 -19.93 7.82 -3.51
N GLY A 133 -20.11 7.61 -4.81
CA GLY A 133 -21.40 7.29 -5.43
C GLY A 133 -21.53 5.86 -5.97
N ALA A 134 -22.61 5.61 -6.71
CA ALA A 134 -22.88 4.31 -7.34
C ALA A 134 -21.82 3.95 -8.40
N ASP A 135 -21.42 4.90 -9.24
CA ASP A 135 -20.38 4.68 -10.24
C ASP A 135 -19.01 4.33 -9.61
N ASP A 136 -18.69 4.95 -8.47
CA ASP A 136 -17.46 4.65 -7.73
C ASP A 136 -17.52 3.24 -7.11
N LEU A 137 -18.70 2.83 -6.64
CA LEU A 137 -18.94 1.48 -6.11
C LEU A 137 -18.72 0.41 -7.18
N ASP A 138 -19.24 0.62 -8.37
CA ASP A 138 -19.08 -0.33 -9.48
C ASP A 138 -17.62 -0.44 -9.89
N ARG A 139 -16.90 0.69 -9.99
CA ARG A 139 -15.45 0.71 -10.23
C ARG A 139 -14.66 0.04 -9.11
N LEU A 140 -15.05 0.26 -7.85
CA LEU A 140 -14.43 -0.38 -6.69
C LEU A 140 -14.61 -1.90 -6.72
N ASN A 141 -15.81 -2.37 -7.09
CA ASN A 141 -16.08 -3.80 -7.19
C ASN A 141 -15.34 -4.46 -8.36
N GLY A 142 -15.17 -3.76 -9.49
CA GLY A 142 -14.27 -4.18 -10.57
C GLY A 142 -12.82 -4.29 -10.11
N PHE A 143 -12.33 -3.30 -9.35
CA PHE A 143 -11.01 -3.34 -8.75
C PHE A 143 -10.82 -4.50 -7.76
N VAL A 144 -11.81 -4.76 -6.89
CA VAL A 144 -11.77 -5.90 -5.98
C VAL A 144 -11.73 -7.22 -6.75
N ALA A 145 -12.51 -7.37 -7.81
CA ALA A 145 -12.45 -8.56 -8.67
C ALA A 145 -11.04 -8.75 -9.25
N HIS A 146 -10.41 -7.67 -9.74
CA HIS A 146 -9.04 -7.70 -10.24
C HIS A 146 -8.02 -8.10 -9.15
N LEU A 147 -8.15 -7.62 -7.90
CA LEU A 147 -7.31 -8.09 -6.78
C LEU A 147 -7.41 -9.61 -6.59
N TYR A 148 -8.61 -10.18 -6.70
CA TYR A 148 -8.84 -11.62 -6.55
C TYR A 148 -8.31 -12.42 -7.75
N GLU A 149 -8.39 -11.86 -8.96
CA GLU A 149 -7.87 -12.45 -10.19
C GLU A 149 -6.35 -12.66 -10.10
N VAL A 150 -5.59 -11.60 -9.79
CA VAL A 150 -4.12 -11.69 -9.59
C VAL A 150 -3.74 -12.34 -8.25
N SER A 151 -4.75 -12.68 -7.44
CA SER A 151 -4.63 -13.36 -6.15
C SER A 151 -3.59 -12.72 -5.24
N ILE A 152 -3.73 -11.41 -5.02
CA ILE A 152 -2.83 -10.63 -4.17
C ILE A 152 -2.78 -11.18 -2.74
N CYS A 153 -1.58 -11.26 -2.16
CA CYS A 153 -1.41 -11.52 -0.75
C CYS A 153 -1.60 -10.23 0.04
N GLY A 154 -2.67 -10.15 0.84
CA GLY A 154 -3.02 -8.98 1.64
C GLY A 154 -2.87 -9.17 3.15
N ALA A 155 -2.30 -8.17 3.81
CA ALA A 155 -2.34 -7.99 5.25
C ALA A 155 -3.47 -7.05 5.70
N ASP A 156 -3.86 -6.08 4.87
CA ASP A 156 -4.92 -5.13 5.20
C ASP A 156 -5.58 -4.51 3.96
N PHE A 157 -6.85 -4.86 3.72
CA PHE A 157 -7.71 -4.29 2.68
C PHE A 157 -8.72 -3.30 3.26
N GLY A 158 -8.28 -2.49 4.23
CA GLY A 158 -9.06 -1.40 4.78
C GLY A 158 -9.31 -0.27 3.77
N PRO A 159 -10.44 0.46 3.89
CA PRO A 159 -10.76 1.60 3.03
C PRO A 159 -9.70 2.70 2.98
N ALA A 160 -8.83 2.83 4.00
CA ALA A 160 -7.73 3.79 4.00
C ALA A 160 -6.57 3.41 3.06
N ASN A 161 -6.49 2.13 2.63
CA ASN A 161 -5.43 1.63 1.75
C ASN A 161 -5.85 1.60 0.27
N PHE A 162 -7.13 1.84 -0.02
CA PHE A 162 -7.63 1.97 -1.39
C PHE A 162 -7.69 3.44 -1.76
N VAL A 163 -6.95 3.81 -2.80
CA VAL A 163 -6.86 5.19 -3.30
C VAL A 163 -7.43 5.25 -4.70
N TYR A 164 -8.22 6.29 -5.00
CA TYR A 164 -8.83 6.49 -6.32
C TYR A 164 -8.27 7.75 -6.99
N GLY A 165 -7.50 7.56 -8.06
CA GLY A 165 -6.90 8.69 -8.76
C GLY A 165 -6.05 8.30 -9.96
N HIS A 166 -5.25 9.26 -10.41
CA HIS A 166 -4.36 9.13 -11.56
C HIS A 166 -3.02 8.54 -11.15
N ARG A 167 -2.55 7.60 -11.96
CA ARG A 167 -1.19 7.04 -11.89
C ARG A 167 -0.32 7.73 -12.93
N HIS A 168 0.99 7.75 -12.71
CA HIS A 168 1.97 8.36 -13.62
C HIS A 168 2.97 7.28 -14.03
N LEU A 169 2.62 6.47 -15.03
CA LEU A 169 3.34 5.26 -15.41
C LEU A 169 3.98 5.39 -16.81
N GLY A 170 4.94 4.50 -17.11
CA GLY A 170 5.62 4.46 -18.41
C GLY A 170 6.76 5.46 -18.58
N THR A 171 7.30 5.54 -19.80
CA THR A 171 8.61 6.14 -20.13
C THR A 171 8.73 7.64 -19.84
N HIS A 172 7.61 8.33 -19.58
CA HIS A 172 7.56 9.75 -19.24
C HIS A 172 6.56 10.09 -18.12
N GLY A 173 6.17 9.10 -17.30
CA GLY A 173 5.15 9.32 -16.26
C GLY A 173 3.80 9.72 -16.85
N GLN A 174 3.37 9.03 -17.92
CA GLN A 174 2.09 9.31 -18.55
C GLN A 174 0.95 9.15 -17.54
N MET A 175 0.08 10.16 -17.51
CA MET A 175 -1.06 10.17 -16.63
C MET A 175 -2.12 9.18 -17.14
N THR A 176 -2.54 8.27 -16.27
CA THR A 176 -3.60 7.31 -16.58
C THR A 176 -4.99 7.88 -16.26
N ASP A 177 -6.03 7.22 -16.76
CA ASP A 177 -7.38 7.43 -16.24
C ASP A 177 -7.48 7.07 -14.76
N LYS A 178 -8.46 7.69 -14.06
CA LYS A 178 -8.70 7.43 -12.64
C LYS A 178 -9.01 5.96 -12.40
N GLN A 179 -8.24 5.37 -11.50
CA GLN A 179 -8.38 3.96 -11.13
C GLN A 179 -8.12 3.77 -9.64
N TRP A 180 -8.65 2.66 -9.13
CA TRP A 180 -8.38 2.22 -7.77
C TRP A 180 -7.01 1.56 -7.70
N VAL A 181 -6.26 1.89 -6.64
CA VAL A 181 -4.94 1.33 -6.37
C VAL A 181 -4.84 0.96 -4.89
N LEU A 182 -4.29 -0.21 -4.60
CA LEU A 182 -3.92 -0.60 -3.25
C LEU A 182 -2.50 -0.08 -2.92
N VAL A 183 -2.42 0.97 -2.09
CA VAL A 183 -1.17 1.72 -1.85
C VAL A 183 -0.34 1.23 -0.65
N ASP A 184 -0.95 0.44 0.24
CA ASP A 184 -0.29 -0.20 1.38
C ASP A 184 -1.12 -1.42 1.83
N GLY A 185 -0.58 -2.24 2.73
CA GLY A 185 -1.33 -3.38 3.28
C GLY A 185 -1.32 -4.65 2.44
N PHE A 186 -0.58 -4.70 1.34
CA PHE A 186 -0.22 -5.97 0.68
C PHE A 186 1.05 -6.59 1.31
N GLY A 187 1.34 -7.84 0.94
CA GLY A 187 2.38 -8.66 1.57
C GLY A 187 1.84 -9.58 2.68
N ASP A 188 2.44 -10.77 2.81
CA ASP A 188 2.00 -11.76 3.78
C ASP A 188 2.30 -11.33 5.23
N ARG A 189 1.26 -11.24 6.07
CA ARG A 189 1.38 -10.94 7.50
C ARG A 189 1.94 -12.13 8.30
N PHE A 190 1.81 -13.36 7.82
CA PHE A 190 2.14 -14.56 8.59
C PHE A 190 3.60 -15.00 8.45
N ALA A 191 4.10 -15.70 9.48
CA ALA A 191 5.48 -16.22 9.55
C ALA A 191 5.77 -17.26 8.46
N ILE A 192 4.75 -18.02 8.07
CA ILE A 192 4.84 -19.20 7.21
C ILE A 192 4.26 -18.87 5.84
N THR A 193 5.09 -19.00 4.81
CA THR A 193 4.83 -18.71 3.39
C THR A 193 3.90 -19.73 2.71
N ILE A 194 2.93 -20.35 3.42
CA ILE A 194 1.98 -21.27 2.76
C ILE A 194 1.12 -20.53 1.72
N ARG A 195 0.90 -19.22 1.91
CA ARG A 195 0.19 -18.36 0.94
C ARG A 195 1.00 -18.09 -0.33
N SER A 196 2.32 -18.25 -0.37
CA SER A 196 3.07 -18.07 -1.62
C SER A 196 2.91 -19.26 -2.58
N ILE A 197 2.44 -20.42 -2.09
CA ILE A 197 2.42 -21.67 -2.85
C ILE A 197 1.04 -21.97 -3.48
N SER A 198 -0.07 -21.49 -2.89
CA SER A 198 -1.42 -21.80 -3.37
C SER A 198 -2.29 -20.57 -3.56
N GLU A 199 -2.83 -20.42 -4.76
CA GLU A 199 -3.81 -19.40 -5.13
C GLU A 199 -5.07 -19.48 -4.26
N LYS A 200 -5.58 -20.70 -3.99
CA LYS A 200 -6.74 -20.92 -3.14
C LYS A 200 -6.51 -20.38 -1.73
N VAL A 201 -5.32 -20.62 -1.16
CA VAL A 201 -4.97 -20.13 0.19
C VAL A 201 -4.85 -18.60 0.20
N ARG A 202 -4.33 -17.98 -0.87
CA ARG A 202 -4.32 -16.52 -1.02
C ARG A 202 -5.73 -15.97 -1.03
N ARG A 203 -6.62 -16.52 -1.86
CA ARG A 203 -8.02 -16.09 -1.95
C ARG A 203 -8.78 -16.24 -0.62
N LEU A 204 -8.58 -17.34 0.12
CA LEU A 204 -9.12 -17.48 1.49
C LEU A 204 -8.53 -16.43 2.43
N GLY A 205 -7.23 -16.17 2.32
CA GLY A 205 -6.55 -15.13 3.06
C GLY A 205 -7.08 -13.72 2.76
N MET A 206 -7.48 -13.46 1.51
CA MET A 206 -8.15 -12.24 1.09
C MET A 206 -9.55 -12.14 1.70
N ASP A 207 -10.34 -13.22 1.67
CA ASP A 207 -11.67 -13.25 2.29
C ASP A 207 -11.60 -12.88 3.79
N ASP A 208 -10.63 -13.45 4.51
CA ASP A 208 -10.39 -13.10 5.92
C ASP A 208 -9.93 -11.66 6.10
N CYS A 209 -9.12 -11.15 5.17
CA CYS A 209 -8.63 -9.78 5.19
C CYS A 209 -9.77 -8.78 5.01
N PHE A 210 -10.63 -8.97 4.00
CA PHE A 210 -11.82 -8.13 3.77
C PHE A 210 -12.83 -8.23 4.91
N LYS A 211 -12.98 -9.41 5.54
CA LYS A 211 -13.83 -9.56 6.72
C LYS A 211 -13.32 -8.74 7.90
N ARG A 212 -12.02 -8.86 8.23
CA ARG A 212 -11.42 -8.20 9.41
C ARG A 212 -11.05 -6.73 9.21
N SER A 213 -10.95 -6.26 7.98
CA SER A 213 -10.51 -4.90 7.69
C SER A 213 -11.42 -3.87 8.36
N LYS A 214 -10.85 -2.72 8.72
CA LYS A 214 -11.60 -1.60 9.31
C LYS A 214 -12.78 -1.23 8.41
N LYS A 215 -13.95 -1.01 8.99
CA LYS A 215 -15.15 -0.60 8.25
C LYS A 215 -15.28 0.92 8.25
N VAL A 216 -15.96 1.45 7.23
CA VAL A 216 -16.39 2.85 7.17
C VAL A 216 -17.91 2.87 7.09
N ALA A 217 -18.55 3.76 7.85
CA ALA A 217 -20.01 3.89 7.83
C ALA A 217 -20.48 4.29 6.42
N GLY A 218 -21.61 3.73 5.96
CA GLY A 218 -22.09 3.92 4.58
C GLY A 218 -21.61 2.87 3.59
N LEU A 219 -20.65 2.01 3.96
CA LEU A 219 -20.11 0.98 3.08
C LEU A 219 -19.98 -0.37 3.80
N ARG A 220 -20.59 -1.41 3.24
CA ARG A 220 -20.58 -2.77 3.79
C ARG A 220 -19.94 -3.76 2.82
N TRP A 221 -19.14 -4.68 3.37
CA TRP A 221 -18.62 -5.84 2.64
C TRP A 221 -19.63 -6.99 2.60
N ASN A 222 -19.88 -7.53 1.42
CA ASN A 222 -20.64 -8.76 1.20
C ASN A 222 -19.68 -9.91 0.87
N PRO A 223 -19.39 -10.81 1.84
CA PRO A 223 -18.43 -11.89 1.65
C PRO A 223 -18.88 -12.96 0.66
N ALA A 224 -20.18 -13.17 0.49
CA ALA A 224 -20.70 -14.18 -0.45
C ALA A 224 -20.47 -13.77 -1.91
N LYS A 225 -20.59 -12.47 -2.19
CA LYS A 225 -20.38 -11.90 -3.53
C LYS A 225 -18.97 -11.36 -3.76
N ARG A 226 -18.15 -11.25 -2.70
CA ARG A 226 -16.85 -10.54 -2.70
C ARG A 226 -16.96 -9.12 -3.25
N GLN A 227 -17.98 -8.39 -2.80
CA GLN A 227 -18.30 -7.05 -3.26
C GLN A 227 -18.65 -6.13 -2.10
N TYR A 228 -18.42 -4.84 -2.29
CA TYR A 228 -18.96 -3.79 -1.44
C TYR A 228 -20.39 -3.43 -1.85
N GLN A 229 -21.15 -2.93 -0.88
CA GLN A 229 -22.51 -2.41 -1.05
C GLN A 229 -22.63 -1.11 -0.26
N LEU A 230 -23.30 -0.11 -0.83
CA LEU A 230 -23.72 1.07 -0.07
C LEU A 230 -24.80 0.66 0.94
N THR A 231 -24.71 1.21 2.15
CA THR A 231 -25.75 1.06 3.16
C THR A 231 -26.54 2.35 3.26
N SER A 232 -27.87 2.22 3.25
CA SER A 232 -28.81 3.29 3.56
C SER A 232 -28.57 3.89 4.94
#